data_AF-H3SNC5-F1
#
_entry.id   AF-H3SNC5-F1
#
_cell.length_a   1.000
_cell.length_b   1.000
_cell.length_c   1.000
_cell.angle_alpha   90.00
_cell.angle_beta   90.00
_cell.angle_gamma   90.00
#
_symmetry.space_group_name_H-M   'P 1'
#
loop_
_entity.id
_entity.type
_entity.pdbx_description
1 polymer ?
#
loop_
_entity_poly.entity_id
_entity_poly.type
_entity_poly.pdbx_seq_one_letter_code
_entity_poly.pdbx_strand_id
1 'polypeptide(L)' 'RKEGKQEGKREAKEEVVQQMIAENLDPELIARITGFSLDIIAQLREKSK' A
#
# COMPACT_ATOMS: atom_id res chain seq x y z
N ARG A 1 23.53 -11.24 -2.82
CA ARG A 1 22.54 -10.94 -1.74
C ARG A 1 22.04 -9.50 -1.89
N LYS A 2 21.11 -9.24 -2.80
CA LYS A 2 20.41 -7.94 -2.93
C LYS A 2 18.89 -8.08 -2.76
N GLU A 3 18.36 -9.31 -2.74
CA GLU A 3 16.93 -9.61 -2.72
C GLU A 3 16.23 -9.13 -1.43
N GLY A 4 16.80 -9.40 -0.25
CA GLY A 4 16.16 -9.00 1.02
C GLY A 4 16.01 -7.48 1.22
N LYS A 5 16.78 -6.64 0.52
CA LYS A 5 16.58 -5.17 0.54
C LYS A 5 15.41 -4.70 -0.32
N GLN A 6 15.03 -5.50 -1.31
CA GLN A 6 13.96 -5.16 -2.25
C GLN A 6 12.60 -5.66 -1.74
N GLU A 7 12.56 -6.83 -1.10
CA GLU A 7 11.37 -7.34 -0.39
C GLU A 7 10.98 -6.44 0.78
N GLY A 8 11.90 -6.10 1.70
CA GLY A 8 11.56 -5.26 2.84
C GLY A 8 11.06 -3.85 2.47
N LYS A 9 11.42 -3.34 1.28
CA LYS A 9 10.90 -2.07 0.74
C LYS A 9 9.49 -2.20 0.16
N ARG A 10 9.09 -3.38 -0.31
CA ARG A 10 7.72 -3.65 -0.76
C ARG A 10 6.81 -3.88 0.44
N GLU A 11 7.24 -4.71 1.38
CA GLU A 11 6.50 -4.99 2.61
C GLU A 11 6.20 -3.71 3.40
N ALA A 12 7.21 -2.86 3.61
CA ALA A 12 7.03 -1.58 4.30
C ALA A 12 6.06 -0.62 3.57
N LYS A 13 5.93 -0.72 2.24
CA LYS A 13 4.99 0.11 1.48
C LYS A 13 3.57 -0.43 1.54
N GLU A 14 3.39 -1.75 1.53
CA GLU A 14 2.08 -2.39 1.64
C GLU A 14 1.48 -2.19 3.04
N GLU A 15 2.29 -2.30 4.10
CA GLU A 15 1.85 -2.00 5.47
C GLU A 15 1.34 -0.56 5.62
N VAL A 16 2.06 0.41 5.03
CA VAL A 16 1.64 1.82 5.06
C VAL A 16 0.31 2.01 4.33
N VAL A 17 0.11 1.38 3.16
CA VAL A 17 -1.17 1.44 2.44
C VAL A 17 -2.29 0.82 3.27
N GLN A 18 -2.06 -0.33 3.90
CA GLN A 18 -3.07 -1.00 4.74
C GLN A 18 -3.48 -0.13 5.95
N GLN A 19 -2.51 0.51 6.61
CA GLN A 19 -2.81 1.46 7.69
C GLN A 19 -3.62 2.65 7.18
N MET A 20 -3.24 3.21 6.03
CA MET A 20 -4.00 4.33 5.45
C MET A 20 -5.45 3.93 5.08
N ILE A 21 -5.63 2.71 4.56
CA ILE A 21 -6.97 2.16 4.28
C ILE A 21 -7.77 1.99 5.58
N ALA A 22 -7.15 1.47 6.65
CA ALA A 22 -7.80 1.27 7.94
C ALA A 22 -8.24 2.60 8.59
N GLU A 23 -7.45 3.66 8.41
CA GLU A 23 -7.76 5.02 8.82
C GLU A 23 -8.80 5.72 7.90
N ASN A 24 -9.36 5.01 6.91
CA ASN A 24 -10.31 5.53 5.92
C ASN A 24 -9.81 6.77 5.15
N LEU A 25 -8.50 6.84 4.87
CA LEU A 25 -7.96 7.88 4.01
C LEU A 25 -8.50 7.76 2.57
N ASP A 26 -8.53 8.91 1.91
CA ASP A 26 -8.97 9.00 0.52
C ASP A 26 -8.05 8.19 -0.41
N PRO A 27 -8.59 7.32 -1.29
CA PRO A 27 -7.80 6.50 -2.19
C PRO A 27 -6.88 7.29 -3.13
N GLU A 28 -7.28 8.48 -3.58
CA GLU A 28 -6.46 9.35 -4.43
C GLU A 28 -5.28 9.93 -3.65
N LEU A 29 -5.47 10.24 -2.37
CA LEU A 29 -4.40 10.67 -1.47
C LEU A 29 -3.39 9.53 -1.23
N ILE A 30 -3.89 8.32 -0.98
CA ILE A 30 -3.04 7.14 -0.80
C ILE A 30 -2.21 6.89 -2.07
N ALA A 31 -2.82 6.97 -3.25
CA ALA A 31 -2.13 6.83 -4.53
C ALA A 31 -1.02 7.87 -4.70
N ARG A 32 -1.29 9.12 -4.33
CA ARG A 32 -0.31 10.22 -4.41
C ARG A 32 0.88 10.02 -3.47
N ILE A 33 0.65 9.54 -2.25
CA ILE A 33 1.71 9.36 -1.24
C ILE A 33 2.56 8.12 -1.55
N THR A 34 1.92 7.02 -1.93
CA THR A 34 2.58 5.71 -2.06
C THR A 34 3.08 5.43 -3.47
N GLY A 35 2.48 6.08 -4.46
CA GLY A 35 2.71 5.86 -5.89
C GLY A 35 1.98 4.63 -6.43
N PHE A 36 1.10 3.99 -5.64
CA PHE A 36 0.27 2.89 -6.12
C PHE A 36 -0.91 3.40 -6.94
N SER A 37 -1.31 2.61 -7.93
CA SER A 37 -2.54 2.87 -8.68
C SER A 37 -3.76 2.65 -7.78
N LEU A 38 -4.83 3.39 -8.06
CA LEU A 38 -6.13 3.22 -7.40
C LEU A 38 -6.62 1.76 -7.44
N ASP A 39 -6.34 1.05 -8.52
CA ASP A 39 -6.69 -0.36 -8.70
C ASP A 39 -6.01 -1.27 -7.66
N ILE A 40 -4.71 -1.05 -7.39
CA ILE A 40 -3.96 -1.80 -6.37
C ILE A 40 -4.50 -1.48 -4.98
N ILE A 41 -4.82 -0.20 -4.71
CA ILE A 41 -5.38 0.22 -3.43
C ILE A 41 -6.76 -0.41 -3.20
N ALA A 42 -7.59 -0.51 -4.23
CA ALA A 42 -8.88 -1.20 -4.17
C ALA A 42 -8.71 -2.69 -3.87
N GLN A 43 -7.80 -3.38 -4.56
CA GLN A 43 -7.48 -4.79 -4.31
C GLN A 43 -6.96 -5.03 -2.88
N LEU A 44 -6.11 -4.12 -2.36
CA LEU A 44 -5.62 -4.20 -0.98
C LEU A 44 -6.75 -3.98 0.03
N ARG A 45 -7.68 -3.06 -0.25
CA ARG A 45 -8.85 -2.81 0.57
C ARG A 45 -9.79 -4.02 0.66
N GLU A 46 -9.99 -4.73 -0.45
CA GLU A 46 -10.80 -5.95 -0.46
C GLU A 46 -10.14 -7.10 0.32
N LYS A 47 -8.81 -7.20 0.30
CA LYS A 47 -8.06 -8.22 1.06
C LYS A 47 -8.02 -7.96 2.57
N SER A 48 -8.17 -6.72 3.01
CA SER A 48 -8.18 -6.34 4.43
C SER A 48 -9.57 -6.43 5.09
N LYS A 49 -10.58 -6.94 4.37
CA LYS A 49 -11.96 -7.10 4.86
C LYS A 49 -12.22 -8.52 5.34
#